data_AF-A0A7W8M921-F1
#
_entry.id   AF-A0A7W8M921-F1
#
_cell.length_a   1.000
_cell.length_b   1.000
_cell.length_c   1.000
_cell.angle_alpha   90.00
_cell.angle_beta   90.00
_cell.angle_gamma   90.00
#
_symmetry.space_group_name_H-M   'P 1'
#
loop_
_entity.id
_entity.type
_entity.pdbx_description
1 polymer ?
#
loop_
_entity_poly.entity_id
_entity_poly.type
_entity_poly.pdbx_seq_one_letter_code
_entity_poly.pdbx_strand_id
1 'polypeptide(L)'
;MHPFDRDDASLAGAARTVPTDMRIAAISDILGNLPALEAVLADIAGRGADLMVQLGDAISGPLWPLTLEAAPGVLLFHATPDDDDTYLLEDPSTGYAQLRAPQAILAALDGIDARLVLCGHTHVRRVLALPDGRTVVNAGSVGLPAYTDMTGGFQRHENGSPHARYALVDLLLGRVGAAIVAVAFDLDAVSRQASRNGREDWATWLASGRA
;
A
#
# COMPACT_ATOMS: atom_id res chain seq x y z
N MET A 1 -18.84 -1.29 33.19
CA MET A 1 -19.49 -1.80 31.96
C MET A 1 -19.02 -0.92 30.82
N HIS A 2 -18.04 -1.41 30.04
CA HIS A 2 -17.39 -0.61 28.99
C HIS A 2 -18.31 -0.56 27.75
N PRO A 3 -18.30 0.52 26.95
CA PRO A 3 -19.22 0.68 25.81
C PRO A 3 -18.90 -0.20 24.59
N PHE A 4 -17.94 -1.13 24.70
CA PHE A 4 -17.44 -1.95 23.60
C PHE A 4 -17.74 -3.44 23.74
N ASP A 5 -18.46 -3.86 24.79
CA ASP A 5 -19.07 -5.19 24.82
C ASP A 5 -20.31 -5.17 23.90
N ARG A 6 -20.09 -5.36 22.60
CA ARG A 6 -21.13 -5.83 21.69
C ARG A 6 -20.72 -7.19 21.17
N ASP A 7 -21.60 -8.16 21.39
CA ASP A 7 -21.50 -9.53 20.94
C ASP A 7 -21.16 -9.61 19.44
N ASP A 8 -19.98 -10.14 19.13
CA ASP A 8 -19.45 -10.36 17.77
C ASP A 8 -20.16 -11.51 17.02
N ALA A 9 -21.34 -11.94 17.49
CA ALA A 9 -21.99 -13.17 17.08
C ALA A 9 -23.00 -13.00 15.92
N SER A 10 -22.97 -11.93 15.12
CA SER A 10 -24.00 -11.71 14.06
C SER A 10 -23.50 -11.46 12.63
N LEU A 11 -22.21 -11.58 12.33
CA LEU A 11 -21.73 -11.53 10.93
C LEU A 11 -21.63 -12.91 10.25
N ALA A 12 -21.84 -14.01 10.99
CA ALA A 12 -21.90 -15.37 10.44
C ALA A 12 -23.33 -15.69 9.95
N GLY A 13 -23.78 -15.06 8.86
CA GLY A 13 -25.20 -15.14 8.49
C GLY A 13 -25.59 -14.79 7.07
N ALA A 14 -24.67 -14.83 6.12
CA ALA A 14 -24.98 -15.00 4.71
C ALA A 14 -23.69 -15.46 4.04
N ALA A 15 -23.71 -16.59 3.34
CA ALA A 15 -22.65 -16.91 2.38
C ALA A 15 -22.67 -15.80 1.31
N ARG A 16 -21.92 -14.73 1.54
CA ARG A 16 -21.57 -13.76 0.51
C ARG A 16 -20.76 -14.57 -0.49
N THR A 17 -21.42 -15.05 -1.54
CA THR A 17 -20.74 -15.51 -2.74
C THR A 17 -19.84 -14.36 -3.17
N VAL A 18 -18.55 -14.51 -2.95
CA VAL A 18 -17.58 -13.49 -3.35
C VAL A 18 -17.63 -13.46 -4.87
N PRO A 19 -17.95 -12.30 -5.49
CA PRO A 19 -17.95 -12.19 -6.93
C PRO A 19 -16.60 -12.69 -7.49
N THR A 20 -16.65 -13.57 -8.50
CA THR A 20 -15.44 -14.02 -9.20
C THR A 20 -14.73 -12.89 -9.93
N ASP A 21 -15.49 -11.81 -10.18
CA ASP A 21 -15.09 -10.57 -10.78
C ASP A 21 -15.13 -9.45 -9.72
N MET A 22 -14.00 -8.85 -9.39
CA MET A 22 -13.88 -7.83 -8.34
C MET A 22 -12.84 -6.78 -8.71
N ARG A 23 -13.18 -5.51 -8.52
CA ARG A 23 -12.25 -4.38 -8.60
C ARG A 23 -11.89 -3.88 -7.21
N ILE A 24 -10.61 -3.91 -6.87
CA ILE A 24 -10.07 -3.45 -5.59
C ILE A 24 -9.29 -2.16 -5.80
N ALA A 25 -9.53 -1.15 -4.97
CA ALA A 25 -8.65 0.00 -4.82
C ALA A 25 -7.85 -0.15 -3.53
N ALA A 26 -6.53 -0.26 -3.62
CA ALA A 26 -5.64 -0.40 -2.47
C ALA A 26 -4.82 0.86 -2.26
N ILE A 27 -4.94 1.45 -1.08
CA ILE A 27 -4.18 2.63 -0.63
C ILE A 27 -3.22 2.23 0.49
N SER A 28 -2.13 2.99 0.65
CA SER A 28 -1.15 2.83 1.72
C SER A 28 -0.47 4.16 2.04
N ASP A 29 0.15 4.27 3.20
CA ASP A 29 1.09 5.33 3.57
C ASP A 29 0.50 6.74 3.38
N ILE A 30 -0.67 6.99 4.00
CA ILE A 30 -1.33 8.31 3.95
C ILE A 30 -0.51 9.34 4.73
N LEU A 31 0.08 8.93 5.87
CA LEU A 31 1.00 9.76 6.66
C LEU A 31 0.46 11.15 6.98
N GLY A 32 -0.85 11.23 7.27
CA GLY A 32 -1.54 12.48 7.59
C GLY A 32 -1.71 13.47 6.44
N ASN A 33 -1.38 13.10 5.20
CA ASN A 33 -1.54 13.96 4.02
C ASN A 33 -3.01 13.96 3.53
N LEU A 34 -3.85 14.73 4.23
CA LEU A 34 -5.28 14.84 3.93
C LEU A 34 -5.58 15.30 2.49
N PRO A 35 -4.93 16.35 1.92
CA PRO A 35 -5.19 16.76 0.54
C PRO A 35 -4.90 15.66 -0.50
N ALA A 36 -3.85 14.86 -0.29
CA ALA A 36 -3.56 13.72 -1.15
C ALA A 36 -4.63 12.63 -1.03
N LEU A 37 -5.07 12.33 0.20
CA LEU A 37 -6.12 11.35 0.46
C LEU A 37 -7.44 11.77 -0.20
N GLU A 38 -7.87 13.02 -0.05
CA GLU A 38 -9.09 13.53 -0.65
C GLU A 38 -9.08 13.39 -2.18
N ALA A 39 -7.95 13.72 -2.81
CA ALA A 39 -7.78 13.57 -4.26
C ALA A 39 -7.85 12.10 -4.70
N VAL A 40 -7.19 11.19 -3.96
CA VAL A 40 -7.22 9.75 -4.23
C VAL A 40 -8.62 9.19 -4.06
N LEU A 41 -9.34 9.54 -2.99
CA LEU A 41 -10.71 9.07 -2.75
C LEU A 41 -11.67 9.56 -3.83
N ALA A 42 -11.52 10.81 -4.29
CA ALA A 42 -12.33 11.34 -5.39
C ALA A 42 -12.07 10.59 -6.71
N ASP A 43 -10.81 10.27 -7.01
CA ASP A 43 -10.44 9.49 -8.20
C ASP A 43 -10.93 8.03 -8.12
N ILE A 44 -10.82 7.38 -6.96
CA ILE A 44 -11.35 6.02 -6.72
C ILE A 44 -12.87 5.98 -6.91
N ALA A 45 -13.60 6.97 -6.38
CA ALA A 45 -15.05 7.04 -6.52
C ALA A 45 -15.51 7.06 -7.99
N GLY A 46 -14.71 7.67 -8.88
CA GLY A 46 -14.98 7.69 -10.33
C GLY A 46 -14.65 6.40 -11.08
N ARG A 47 -13.97 5.43 -10.45
CA ARG A 47 -13.45 4.21 -11.11
C ARG A 47 -14.22 2.93 -10.79
N GLY A 48 -15.22 3.03 -9.91
CA GLY A 48 -16.12 1.93 -9.59
C GLY A 48 -15.41 0.76 -8.93
N ALA A 49 -14.57 1.01 -7.92
CA ALA A 49 -14.02 -0.06 -7.09
C ALA A 49 -15.12 -0.69 -6.24
N ASP A 50 -15.20 -2.02 -6.25
CA ASP A 50 -16.13 -2.80 -5.43
C ASP A 50 -15.67 -2.87 -3.97
N LEU A 51 -14.35 -2.81 -3.76
CA LEU A 51 -13.71 -2.85 -2.46
C LEU A 51 -12.57 -1.83 -2.40
N MET A 52 -12.50 -1.08 -1.31
CA MET A 52 -11.34 -0.25 -0.98
C MET A 52 -10.64 -0.81 0.25
N VAL A 53 -9.32 -0.98 0.19
CA VAL A 53 -8.51 -1.51 1.29
C VAL A 53 -7.40 -0.53 1.66
N GLN A 54 -7.13 -0.40 2.95
CA GLN A 54 -6.02 0.36 3.51
C GLN A 54 -4.96 -0.63 4.01
N LEU A 55 -3.76 -0.53 3.45
CA LEU A 55 -2.65 -1.47 3.71
C LEU A 55 -1.79 -1.06 4.91
N GLY A 56 -1.91 0.16 5.43
CA GLY A 56 -1.17 0.59 6.63
C GLY A 56 -0.81 2.07 6.60
N ASP A 57 -0.22 2.56 7.69
CA ASP A 57 0.27 3.94 7.81
C ASP A 57 -0.75 5.04 7.44
N ALA A 58 -2.01 4.79 7.82
CA ALA A 58 -3.05 5.81 7.76
C ALA A 58 -2.79 6.95 8.76
N ILE A 59 -2.48 6.57 10.02
CA ILE A 59 -2.20 7.49 11.14
C ILE A 59 -1.09 6.91 12.06
N SER A 60 -1.12 5.61 12.42
CA SER A 60 0.01 4.70 12.85
C SER A 60 -0.49 3.38 13.49
N GLY A 61 0.33 2.30 13.53
CA GLY A 61 0.47 1.34 14.66
C GLY A 61 -0.08 -0.12 14.56
N PRO A 62 0.55 -1.09 15.27
CA PRO A 62 0.26 -2.54 15.22
C PRO A 62 -0.88 -2.97 16.16
N LEU A 63 -2.05 -2.33 16.05
CA LEU A 63 -3.18 -2.63 16.94
C LEU A 63 -3.88 -3.95 16.55
N TRP A 64 -4.15 -4.13 15.25
CA TRP A 64 -5.00 -5.17 14.65
C TRP A 64 -4.16 -6.00 13.64
N PRO A 65 -4.67 -7.11 13.06
CA PRO A 65 -3.78 -8.16 12.54
C PRO A 65 -2.91 -7.61 11.41
N LEU A 66 -1.64 -8.03 11.44
CA LEU A 66 -0.63 -7.65 10.45
C LEU A 66 -1.00 -8.10 9.02
N THR A 67 -1.81 -9.16 8.94
CA THR A 67 -2.31 -9.74 7.70
C THR A 67 -3.83 -9.86 7.70
N LEU A 68 -4.46 -9.57 6.56
CA LEU A 68 -5.89 -9.73 6.31
C LEU A 68 -6.13 -10.42 4.97
N GLU A 69 -7.05 -11.39 4.92
CA GLU A 69 -7.58 -11.91 3.65
C GLU A 69 -8.86 -11.13 3.29
N ALA A 70 -8.82 -10.34 2.21
CA ALA A 70 -9.96 -9.50 1.80
C ALA A 70 -11.03 -10.29 1.03
N ALA A 71 -10.59 -11.34 0.35
CA ALA A 71 -11.37 -12.25 -0.47
C ALA A 71 -10.55 -13.53 -0.70
N PRO A 72 -11.17 -14.68 -1.06
CA PRO A 72 -10.45 -15.92 -1.31
C PRO A 72 -9.24 -15.74 -2.25
N GLY A 73 -8.04 -15.98 -1.70
CA GLY A 73 -6.77 -15.87 -2.40
C GLY A 73 -6.27 -14.42 -2.61
N VAL A 74 -6.80 -13.45 -1.87
CA VAL A 74 -6.37 -12.04 -1.87
C VAL A 74 -5.87 -11.67 -0.48
N LEU A 75 -4.54 -11.66 -0.33
CA LEU A 75 -3.87 -11.35 0.93
C LEU A 75 -3.41 -9.89 0.97
N LEU A 76 -3.58 -9.25 2.11
CA LEU A 76 -3.20 -7.88 2.39
C LEU A 76 -2.31 -7.84 3.64
N PHE A 77 -1.24 -7.05 3.59
CA PHE A 77 -0.45 -6.67 4.76
C PHE A 77 0.30 -5.38 4.43
N HIS A 78 0.88 -4.72 5.42
CA HIS A 78 1.63 -3.48 5.18
C HIS A 78 3.00 -3.74 4.57
N ALA A 79 3.87 -4.46 5.29
CA ALA A 79 5.27 -4.70 4.91
C ALA A 79 5.51 -6.17 4.53
N THR A 80 5.65 -7.10 5.49
CA THR A 80 5.56 -8.56 5.28
C THR A 80 4.37 -9.15 6.06
N PRO A 81 4.03 -10.43 5.85
CA PRO A 81 2.93 -11.07 6.59
C PRO A 81 3.13 -11.12 8.12
N ASP A 82 4.38 -11.12 8.56
CA ASP A 82 4.82 -11.40 9.93
C ASP A 82 5.66 -10.29 10.58
N ASP A 83 6.11 -9.30 9.81
CA ASP A 83 6.82 -8.11 10.29
C ASP A 83 6.35 -6.82 9.56
N ASP A 84 6.04 -5.78 10.31
CA ASP A 84 5.52 -4.49 9.80
C ASP A 84 6.62 -3.52 9.34
N ASP A 85 7.88 -3.82 9.65
CA ASP A 85 9.04 -2.99 9.33
C ASP A 85 9.97 -3.60 8.26
N THR A 86 9.76 -4.88 7.91
CA THR A 86 10.60 -5.58 6.95
C THR A 86 10.17 -5.34 5.50
N TYR A 87 11.10 -4.98 4.62
CA TYR A 87 10.79 -4.75 3.22
C TYR A 87 10.53 -6.06 2.46
N LEU A 88 9.32 -6.24 1.93
CA LEU A 88 9.00 -7.41 1.11
C LEU A 88 9.75 -7.41 -0.23
N LEU A 89 9.59 -6.32 -1.00
CA LEU A 89 10.00 -6.25 -2.40
C LEU A 89 11.35 -5.56 -2.61
N GLU A 90 11.74 -4.65 -1.74
CA GLU A 90 12.93 -3.84 -1.89
C GLU A 90 14.14 -4.45 -1.15
N ASP A 91 15.30 -4.44 -1.81
CA ASP A 91 16.61 -4.75 -1.23
C ASP A 91 17.29 -3.44 -0.83
N PRO A 92 17.54 -3.24 0.48
CA PRO A 92 18.11 -2.01 1.00
C PRO A 92 19.62 -1.84 0.77
N SER A 93 20.33 -2.91 0.38
CA SER A 93 21.79 -3.01 0.51
C SER A 93 22.60 -2.02 -0.34
N THR A 94 22.00 -1.44 -1.39
CA THR A 94 22.68 -0.51 -2.31
C THR A 94 22.45 0.96 -1.95
N GLY A 95 21.63 1.23 -0.95
CA GLY A 95 21.13 2.56 -0.59
C GLY A 95 20.07 3.11 -1.53
N TYR A 96 19.55 2.27 -2.43
CA TYR A 96 18.39 2.55 -3.28
C TYR A 96 17.39 1.41 -3.12
N ALA A 97 16.11 1.73 -3.23
CA ALA A 97 15.00 0.76 -3.30
C ALA A 97 15.08 -0.13 -4.55
N GLN A 98 16.02 -1.07 -4.58
CA GLN A 98 16.22 -2.03 -5.66
C GLN A 98 15.26 -3.20 -5.51
N LEU A 99 14.73 -3.73 -6.60
CA LEU A 99 13.85 -4.91 -6.53
C LEU A 99 14.65 -6.15 -6.10
N ARG A 100 14.14 -6.90 -5.11
CA ARG A 100 14.68 -8.19 -4.67
C ARG A 100 14.60 -9.26 -5.76
N ALA A 101 15.46 -10.26 -5.66
CA ALA A 101 15.36 -11.46 -6.48
C ALA A 101 14.03 -12.19 -6.20
N PRO A 102 13.35 -12.75 -7.22
CA PRO A 102 12.08 -13.45 -7.03
C PRO A 102 12.12 -14.53 -5.95
N GLN A 103 13.23 -15.25 -5.80
CA GLN A 103 13.40 -16.31 -4.79
C GLN A 103 13.34 -15.77 -3.35
N ALA A 104 13.86 -14.57 -3.10
CA ALA A 104 13.79 -13.95 -1.79
C ALA A 104 12.36 -13.51 -1.45
N ILE A 105 11.63 -12.99 -2.44
CA ILE A 105 10.21 -12.63 -2.29
C ILE A 105 9.37 -13.90 -2.04
N LEU A 106 9.61 -14.98 -2.80
CA LEU A 106 8.94 -16.26 -2.61
C LEU A 106 9.17 -16.84 -1.23
N ALA A 107 10.40 -16.76 -0.70
CA ALA A 107 10.73 -17.22 0.64
C ALA A 107 10.00 -16.41 1.73
N ALA A 108 9.86 -15.09 1.55
CA ALA A 108 9.09 -14.24 2.45
C ALA A 108 7.57 -14.49 2.38
N LEU A 109 7.10 -15.20 1.34
CA LEU A 109 5.70 -15.58 1.15
C LEU A 109 5.49 -17.10 1.24
N ASP A 110 6.41 -17.81 1.88
CA ASP A 110 6.31 -19.27 2.04
C ASP A 110 5.08 -19.65 2.90
N GLY A 111 4.42 -20.74 2.55
CA GLY A 111 3.19 -21.18 3.23
C GLY A 111 1.93 -20.34 2.99
N ILE A 112 2.01 -19.27 2.19
CA ILE A 112 0.86 -18.42 1.84
C ILE A 112 0.18 -18.92 0.55
N ASP A 113 -1.05 -19.40 0.68
CA ASP A 113 -1.93 -19.74 -0.43
C ASP A 113 -2.76 -18.51 -0.85
N ALA A 114 -2.15 -17.65 -1.66
CA ALA A 114 -2.82 -16.47 -2.21
C ALA A 114 -2.40 -16.26 -3.67
N ARG A 115 -3.35 -15.92 -4.54
CA ARG A 115 -3.05 -15.56 -5.95
C ARG A 115 -2.67 -14.11 -6.13
N LEU A 116 -3.15 -13.25 -5.23
CA LEU A 116 -2.87 -11.81 -5.18
C LEU A 116 -2.37 -11.45 -3.78
N VAL A 117 -1.27 -10.71 -3.74
CA VAL A 117 -0.72 -10.09 -2.53
C VAL A 117 -0.69 -8.59 -2.73
N LEU A 118 -1.26 -7.83 -1.79
CA LEU A 118 -1.24 -6.37 -1.77
C LEU A 118 -0.41 -5.89 -0.57
N CYS A 119 0.55 -5.01 -0.83
CA CYS A 119 1.43 -4.44 0.19
C CYS A 119 1.72 -2.94 -0.02
N GLY A 120 2.43 -2.33 0.93
CA GLY A 120 2.78 -0.91 0.98
C GLY A 120 4.19 -0.71 1.54
N HIS A 121 4.30 0.12 2.58
CA HIS A 121 5.47 0.33 3.44
C HIS A 121 6.67 1.03 2.81
N THR A 122 7.17 0.53 1.67
CA THR A 122 8.37 1.12 1.03
C THR A 122 8.07 2.38 0.23
N HIS A 123 6.80 2.77 0.11
CA HIS A 123 6.25 3.86 -0.72
C HIS A 123 6.54 3.72 -2.23
N VAL A 124 7.27 2.68 -2.66
CA VAL A 124 7.60 2.41 -4.05
C VAL A 124 6.51 1.56 -4.68
N ARG A 125 5.97 2.05 -5.78
CA ARG A 125 4.97 1.33 -6.60
C ARG A 125 5.57 0.13 -7.34
N ARG A 126 4.91 -1.03 -7.27
CA ARG A 126 5.29 -2.26 -7.99
C ARG A 126 4.06 -3.04 -8.46
N VAL A 127 4.16 -3.67 -9.63
CA VAL A 127 3.28 -4.76 -10.07
C VAL A 127 4.19 -5.88 -10.55
N LEU A 128 4.20 -7.01 -9.86
CA LEU A 128 5.12 -8.11 -10.09
C LEU A 128 4.38 -9.42 -10.27
N ALA A 129 4.74 -10.17 -11.32
CA ALA A 129 4.37 -11.57 -11.44
C ALA A 129 5.50 -12.42 -10.86
N LEU A 130 5.17 -13.33 -9.94
CA LEU A 130 6.11 -14.29 -9.39
C LEU A 130 6.15 -15.58 -10.22
N PRO A 131 7.26 -16.34 -10.20
CA PRO A 131 7.39 -17.58 -10.95
C PRO A 131 6.37 -18.68 -10.62
N ASP A 132 5.75 -18.62 -9.45
CA ASP A 132 4.71 -19.57 -9.00
C ASP A 132 3.28 -19.14 -9.36
N GLY A 133 3.15 -18.06 -10.15
CA GLY A 133 1.87 -17.57 -10.68
C GLY A 133 1.19 -16.52 -9.81
N ARG A 134 1.73 -16.19 -8.63
CA ARG A 134 1.19 -15.12 -7.78
C ARG A 134 1.48 -13.75 -8.38
N THR A 135 0.59 -12.80 -8.14
CA THR A 135 0.82 -11.38 -8.42
C THR A 135 1.01 -10.62 -7.11
N VAL A 136 2.10 -9.86 -6.99
CA VAL A 136 2.35 -8.96 -5.86
C VAL A 136 2.24 -7.52 -6.34
N VAL A 137 1.45 -6.71 -5.64
CA VAL A 137 1.26 -5.29 -5.94
C VAL A 137 1.62 -4.48 -4.71
N ASN A 138 2.65 -3.64 -4.84
CA ASN A 138 2.89 -2.56 -3.89
C ASN A 138 2.16 -1.31 -4.38
N ALA A 139 1.18 -0.84 -3.59
CA ALA A 139 0.34 0.29 -3.95
C ALA A 139 1.14 1.61 -4.09
N GLY A 140 2.34 1.66 -3.51
CA GLY A 140 3.08 2.89 -3.27
C GLY A 140 2.40 3.73 -2.19
N SER A 141 2.80 5.00 -2.09
CA SER A 141 2.30 5.89 -1.06
C SER A 141 1.29 6.91 -1.58
N VAL A 142 0.21 7.10 -0.81
CA VAL A 142 -0.73 8.21 -0.98
C VAL A 142 -0.05 9.51 -0.54
N GLY A 143 0.61 9.52 0.61
CA GLY A 143 0.98 10.73 1.31
C GLY A 143 2.41 11.23 1.11
N LEU A 144 3.37 10.34 0.89
CA LEU A 144 4.79 10.68 0.84
C LEU A 144 5.54 9.86 -0.23
N PRO A 145 5.57 10.31 -1.49
CA PRO A 145 6.09 9.52 -2.61
C PRO A 145 7.63 9.43 -2.67
N ALA A 146 8.36 10.08 -1.76
CA ALA A 146 9.79 9.92 -1.62
C ALA A 146 10.24 10.20 -0.18
N TYR A 147 11.26 9.47 0.27
CA TYR A 147 11.91 9.66 1.56
C TYR A 147 13.29 9.00 1.59
N THR A 148 14.09 9.36 2.59
CA THR A 148 15.27 8.59 2.97
C THR A 148 15.03 7.86 4.28
N ASP A 149 15.53 6.62 4.38
CA ASP A 149 15.56 5.82 5.61
C ASP A 149 17.01 5.56 6.04
N MET A 150 17.21 5.40 7.34
CA MET A 150 18.48 4.97 7.93
C MET A 150 18.37 3.59 8.59
N THR A 151 17.17 3.04 8.70
CA THR A 151 16.91 1.71 9.25
C THR A 151 17.57 0.66 8.36
N GLY A 152 18.51 -0.09 8.93
CA GLY A 152 19.31 -1.05 8.18
C GLY A 152 20.37 -0.44 7.23
N GLY A 153 20.61 0.87 7.30
CA GLY A 153 21.55 1.61 6.44
C GLY A 153 20.88 2.78 5.72
N PHE A 154 21.68 3.68 5.13
CA PHE A 154 21.14 4.78 4.32
C PHE A 154 20.44 4.22 3.10
N GLN A 155 19.20 4.65 2.87
CA GLN A 155 18.41 4.25 1.73
C GLN A 155 17.57 5.39 1.20
N ARG A 156 17.39 5.40 -0.12
CA ARG A 156 16.51 6.31 -0.81
C ARG A 156 15.35 5.59 -1.49
N HIS A 157 14.16 6.04 -1.15
CA HIS A 157 12.90 5.62 -1.76
C HIS A 157 12.36 6.80 -2.55
N GLU A 158 12.21 6.64 -3.86
CA GLU A 158 11.72 7.73 -4.71
C GLU A 158 11.00 7.21 -5.95
N ASN A 159 10.03 8.01 -6.38
CA ASN A 159 9.20 7.66 -7.52
C ASN A 159 9.39 8.60 -8.72
N GLY A 160 10.20 9.64 -8.58
CA GLY A 160 10.52 10.62 -9.62
C GLY A 160 9.40 11.61 -9.93
N SER A 161 8.24 11.47 -9.29
CA SER A 161 7.14 12.43 -9.35
C SER A 161 6.32 12.44 -8.06
N PRO A 162 5.78 13.61 -7.68
CA PRO A 162 5.16 13.85 -6.37
C PRO A 162 3.68 13.43 -6.27
N HIS A 163 3.13 12.82 -7.31
CA HIS A 163 1.74 12.37 -7.32
C HIS A 163 1.50 11.34 -6.21
N ALA A 164 0.32 11.46 -5.57
CA ALA A 164 -0.21 10.43 -4.70
C ALA A 164 -0.43 9.15 -5.52
N ARG A 165 -0.23 7.97 -4.93
CA ARG A 165 -0.39 6.70 -5.62
C ARG A 165 -1.30 5.74 -4.86
N TYR A 166 -2.01 4.94 -5.63
CA TYR A 166 -2.73 3.78 -5.16
C TYR A 166 -2.79 2.72 -6.27
N ALA A 167 -3.12 1.49 -5.92
CA ALA A 167 -3.30 0.41 -6.88
C ALA A 167 -4.78 0.19 -7.19
N LEU A 168 -5.11 0.04 -8.48
CA LEU A 168 -6.40 -0.46 -8.94
C LEU A 168 -6.19 -1.86 -9.49
N VAL A 169 -6.88 -2.84 -8.91
CA VAL A 169 -6.68 -4.26 -9.22
C VAL A 169 -8.00 -4.89 -9.65
N ASP A 170 -8.00 -5.45 -10.85
CA ASP A 170 -9.09 -6.19 -11.45
C ASP A 170 -8.83 -7.68 -11.31
N LEU A 171 -9.68 -8.36 -10.56
CA LEU A 171 -9.77 -9.81 -10.49
C LEU A 171 -10.88 -10.20 -11.46
N LEU A 172 -10.56 -10.66 -12.66
CA LEU A 172 -11.56 -10.98 -13.70
C LEU A 172 -11.30 -12.36 -14.29
N LEU A 173 -12.30 -13.24 -14.28
CA LEU A 173 -12.19 -14.60 -14.86
C LEU A 173 -10.93 -15.36 -14.38
N GLY A 174 -10.58 -15.22 -13.10
CA GLY A 174 -9.39 -15.85 -12.50
C GLY A 174 -8.05 -15.19 -12.86
N ARG A 175 -8.05 -14.11 -13.63
CA ARG A 175 -6.86 -13.31 -13.97
C ARG A 175 -6.73 -12.12 -13.03
N VAL A 176 -5.50 -11.66 -12.84
CA VAL A 176 -5.18 -10.43 -12.10
C VAL A 176 -4.69 -9.39 -13.10
N GLY A 177 -5.44 -8.30 -13.25
CA GLY A 177 -4.98 -7.06 -13.88
C GLY A 177 -4.69 -6.04 -12.79
N ALA A 178 -3.59 -5.31 -12.86
CA ALA A 178 -3.27 -4.29 -11.88
C ALA A 178 -2.66 -3.05 -12.56
N ALA A 179 -3.07 -1.88 -12.09
CA ALA A 179 -2.53 -0.60 -12.51
C ALA A 179 -2.17 0.24 -11.28
N ILE A 180 -1.07 0.97 -11.38
CA ILE A 180 -0.74 2.01 -10.40
C ILE A 180 -1.29 3.33 -10.94
N VAL A 181 -2.16 3.95 -10.18
CA VAL A 181 -2.76 5.24 -10.54
C VAL A 181 -1.98 6.34 -9.83
N ALA A 182 -1.58 7.36 -10.58
CA ALA A 182 -0.93 8.55 -10.06
C ALA A 182 -1.93 9.71 -10.08
N VAL A 183 -2.18 10.32 -8.93
CA VAL A 183 -3.19 11.37 -8.75
C VAL A 183 -2.51 12.69 -8.41
N ALA A 184 -2.86 13.74 -9.15
CA ALA A 184 -2.40 15.10 -8.88
C ALA A 184 -3.27 15.76 -7.80
N PHE A 185 -2.65 16.59 -6.97
CA PHE A 185 -3.29 17.35 -5.91
C PHE A 185 -2.47 18.63 -5.65
N ASP A 186 -2.87 19.48 -4.70
CA ASP A 186 -2.16 20.74 -4.41
C ASP A 186 -0.83 20.50 -3.69
N LEU A 187 0.21 20.26 -4.49
CA LEU A 187 1.58 19.99 -4.03
C LEU A 187 2.20 21.18 -3.29
N ASP A 188 1.87 22.40 -3.75
CA ASP A 188 2.39 23.63 -3.18
C ASP A 188 1.86 23.83 -1.75
N ALA A 189 0.57 23.53 -1.53
CA ALA A 189 -0.03 23.59 -0.20
C ALA A 189 0.62 22.61 0.77
N VAL A 190 0.78 21.34 0.38
CA VAL A 190 1.35 20.33 1.28
C VAL A 190 2.84 20.54 1.53
N SER A 191 3.59 21.00 0.53
CA SER A 191 5.02 21.30 0.69
C SER A 191 5.23 22.47 1.66
N ARG A 192 4.44 23.55 1.52
CA ARG A 192 4.45 24.65 2.51
C ARG A 192 4.03 24.19 3.90
N GLN A 193 3.05 23.28 4.00
CA GLN A 193 2.63 22.75 5.29
C GLN A 193 3.73 21.92 5.95
N ALA A 194 4.47 21.12 5.17
CA ALA A 194 5.63 20.37 5.66
C ALA A 194 6.72 21.31 6.21
N SER A 195 7.11 22.37 5.48
CA SER A 195 8.05 23.38 5.98
C SER A 195 7.56 24.05 7.26
N ARG A 196 6.27 24.43 7.34
CA ARG A 196 5.67 25.00 8.58
C ARG A 196 5.75 24.05 9.77
N ASN A 197 5.70 22.74 9.52
CA ASN A 197 5.84 21.71 10.54
C ASN A 197 7.32 21.37 10.84
N GLY A 198 8.29 22.10 10.26
CA GLY A 198 9.72 21.88 10.44
C GLY A 198 10.28 20.68 9.66
N ARG A 199 9.55 20.19 8.65
CA ARG A 199 9.95 19.07 7.79
C ARG A 199 10.32 19.54 6.39
N GLU A 200 11.47 20.21 6.29
CA GLU A 200 12.00 20.71 5.00
C GLU A 200 12.40 19.57 4.05
N ASP A 201 12.79 18.44 4.62
CA ASP A 201 12.97 17.18 3.89
C ASP A 201 11.67 16.79 3.16
N TRP A 202 10.55 16.70 3.89
CA TRP A 202 9.25 16.38 3.31
C TRP A 202 8.79 17.45 2.31
N ALA A 203 9.04 18.72 2.56
CA ALA A 203 8.70 19.78 1.60
C ALA A 203 9.41 19.55 0.25
N THR A 204 10.69 19.16 0.28
CA THR A 204 11.48 18.86 -0.93
C THR A 204 10.97 17.60 -1.63
N TRP A 205 10.67 16.57 -0.86
CA TRP A 205 10.19 15.29 -1.38
C TRP A 205 8.77 15.39 -1.95
N LEU A 206 7.88 16.13 -1.31
CA LEU A 206 6.51 16.39 -1.77
C LEU A 206 6.46 17.31 -3.00
N ALA A 207 7.44 18.19 -3.17
CA ALA A 207 7.51 19.04 -4.36
C ALA A 207 8.00 18.28 -5.62
N SER A 208 8.79 17.22 -5.45
CA SER A 208 9.53 16.62 -6.57
C SER A 208 9.32 15.10 -6.74
N GLY A 209 8.92 14.40 -5.68
CA GLY A 209 8.93 12.94 -5.60
C GLY A 209 10.33 12.33 -5.66
N ARG A 210 11.36 13.09 -5.26
CA ARG A 210 12.77 12.68 -5.19
C ARG A 210 13.36 13.00 -3.82
N ALA A 211 14.25 12.13 -3.34
CA ALA A 211 14.81 12.19 -1.99
C ALA A 211 16.32 12.47 -1.93
#